data_AF-A0A1Z8LJS1-F1
#
_entry.id   AF-A0A1Z8LJS1-F1
#
_cell.length_a   1.000
_cell.length_b   1.000
_cell.length_c   1.000
_cell.angle_alpha   90.00
_cell.angle_beta   90.00
_cell.angle_gamma   90.00
#
_symmetry.space_group_name_H-M   'P 1'
#
loop_
_entity.id
_entity.type
_entity.pdbx_description
1 polymer ?
#
loop_
_entity_poly.entity_id
_entity_poly.type
_entity_poly.pdbx_seq_one_letter_code
_entity_poly.pdbx_strand_id
1 'polypeptide(L)'
;MNNPLATFYGWQVSSGALDGWTSYHIAAGLFIAKVAQWLGASDFWAVMWVVIIGIAWEIFEYFVEGTAETYGTVKRWAINTASDLFVEIGAAWWMVLPTGTEVVKACCAG
;
A
#
# COMPACT_ATOMS: atom_id res chain seq x y z
N MET A 1 10.23 5.40 -28.94
CA MET A 1 11.20 5.00 -27.89
C MET A 1 10.85 3.58 -27.47
N ASN A 2 11.79 2.63 -27.59
CA ASN A 2 11.56 1.19 -27.33
C ASN A 2 12.34 0.70 -26.10
N ASN A 3 12.47 1.52 -25.05
CA ASN A 3 13.05 1.07 -23.77
C ASN A 3 11.91 0.53 -22.88
N PRO A 4 11.93 -0.75 -22.48
CA PRO A 4 10.90 -1.33 -21.62
C PRO A 4 10.62 -0.56 -20.32
N LEU A 5 11.66 0.01 -19.68
CA LEU A 5 11.51 0.81 -18.46
C LEU A 5 10.84 2.16 -18.74
N ALA A 6 11.15 2.79 -19.88
CA ALA A 6 10.49 4.03 -20.29
C ALA A 6 9.03 3.78 -20.68
N THR A 7 8.74 2.64 -21.32
CA THR A 7 7.37 2.21 -21.60
C THR A 7 6.59 1.94 -20.32
N PHE A 8 7.20 1.25 -19.35
CA PHE A 8 6.59 0.99 -18.04
C PHE A 8 6.33 2.28 -17.26
N TYR A 9 7.33 3.16 -17.14
CA TYR A 9 7.16 4.46 -16.51
C TYR A 9 6.09 5.31 -17.20
N GLY A 10 6.09 5.34 -18.54
CA GLY A 10 5.07 6.04 -19.32
C GLY A 10 3.67 5.48 -19.08
N TRP A 11 3.54 4.15 -18.94
CA TRP A 11 2.28 3.52 -18.54
C TRP A 11 1.86 3.93 -17.12
N GLN A 12 2.78 3.97 -16.16
CA GLN A 12 2.45 4.37 -14.79
C GLN A 12 1.86 5.79 -14.73
N VAL A 13 2.52 6.74 -15.40
CA VAL A 13 2.07 8.15 -15.44
C VAL A 13 0.76 8.30 -16.21
N SER A 14 0.62 7.65 -17.37
CA SER A 14 -0.58 7.79 -18.22
C SER A 14 -1.80 7.07 -17.68
N SER A 15 -1.61 5.95 -16.97
CA SER A 15 -2.71 5.18 -16.37
C SER A 15 -3.13 5.67 -14.99
N GLY A 16 -2.30 6.49 -14.32
CA GLY A 16 -2.51 6.88 -12.92
C GLY A 16 -2.09 5.81 -11.90
N ALA A 17 -1.37 4.77 -12.32
CA ALA A 17 -0.97 3.67 -11.43
C ALA A 17 -0.03 4.10 -10.30
N LEU A 18 0.78 5.13 -10.50
CA LEU A 18 1.52 5.75 -9.40
C LEU A 18 1.36 7.26 -9.53
N ASP A 19 0.79 7.89 -8.52
CA ASP A 19 0.67 9.35 -8.44
C ASP A 19 1.25 9.88 -7.12
N GLY A 20 0.97 11.16 -6.81
CA GLY A 20 1.45 11.77 -5.58
C GLY A 20 0.85 11.10 -4.32
N TRP A 21 -0.39 10.64 -4.39
CA TRP A 21 -1.12 10.03 -3.28
C TRP A 21 -0.59 8.66 -2.92
N THR A 22 -0.11 7.90 -3.90
CA THR A 22 0.54 6.59 -3.66
C THR A 22 1.66 6.67 -2.62
N SER A 23 2.43 7.77 -2.59
CA SER A 23 3.48 7.97 -1.57
C SER A 23 2.91 8.19 -0.16
N TYR A 24 1.76 8.86 -0.05
CA TYR A 24 1.02 9.03 1.20
C TYR A 24 0.43 7.69 1.66
N HIS A 25 -0.07 6.86 0.76
CA HIS A 25 -0.55 5.51 1.08
C HIS A 25 0.54 4.63 1.70
N ILE A 26 1.74 4.62 1.11
CA ILE A 26 2.88 3.89 1.69
C ILE A 26 3.19 4.39 3.10
N ALA A 27 3.30 5.71 3.28
CA ALA A 27 3.62 6.30 4.59
C ALA A 27 2.52 6.04 5.63
N ALA A 28 1.26 6.20 5.24
CA ALA A 28 0.10 5.98 6.10
C ALA A 28 -0.03 4.51 6.50
N GLY A 29 0.09 3.58 5.54
CA GLY A 29 0.06 2.15 5.80
C GLY A 29 1.14 1.70 6.78
N LEU A 30 2.38 2.17 6.58
CA LEU A 30 3.48 1.90 7.52
C LEU A 30 3.20 2.46 8.92
N PHE A 31 2.67 3.69 9.00
CA PHE A 31 2.31 4.31 10.28
C PHE A 31 1.20 3.54 11.00
N ILE A 32 0.14 3.16 10.29
CA ILE A 32 -0.98 2.36 10.83
C ILE A 32 -0.47 1.02 11.36
N ALA A 33 0.31 0.29 10.57
CA ALA A 33 0.90 -0.97 11.01
C ALA A 33 1.76 -0.78 12.27
N LYS A 34 2.52 0.32 12.35
CA LYS A 34 3.35 0.60 13.52
C LYS A 34 2.54 0.92 14.76
N VAL A 35 1.47 1.70 14.63
CA VAL A 35 0.53 1.98 15.71
C VAL A 35 -0.15 0.69 16.19
N ALA A 36 -0.57 -0.18 15.27
CA ALA A 36 -1.15 -1.47 15.63
C ALA A 36 -0.18 -2.34 16.44
N GLN A 37 1.10 -2.40 16.04
CA GLN A 37 2.13 -3.09 16.82
C GLN A 37 2.33 -2.47 18.22
N TRP A 38 2.31 -1.14 18.35
CA TRP A 38 2.40 -0.47 19.66
C TRP A 38 1.21 -0.79 20.57
N LEU A 39 0.04 -1.04 20.00
CA LEU A 39 -1.16 -1.47 20.71
C LEU A 39 -1.19 -2.99 20.98
N GLY A 40 -0.12 -3.71 20.64
CA GLY A 40 0.03 -5.15 20.92
C GLY A 40 -0.58 -6.09 19.87
N ALA A 41 -0.92 -5.58 18.68
CA ALA A 41 -1.35 -6.45 17.58
C ALA A 41 -0.20 -7.38 17.14
N SER A 42 -0.54 -8.61 16.74
CA SER A 42 0.43 -9.49 16.06
C SER A 42 0.79 -8.94 14.68
N ASP A 43 1.89 -9.41 14.09
CA ASP A 43 2.33 -8.98 12.76
C ASP A 43 1.25 -9.14 11.68
N PHE A 44 0.53 -10.26 11.70
CA PHE A 44 -0.62 -10.48 10.82
C PHE A 44 -1.69 -9.40 11.01
N TRP A 45 -2.07 -9.10 12.25
CA TRP A 45 -3.11 -8.10 12.54
C TRP A 45 -2.65 -6.67 12.28
N ALA A 46 -1.37 -6.36 12.46
CA ALA A 46 -0.79 -5.08 12.09
C ALA A 46 -0.93 -4.81 10.59
N VAL A 47 -0.69 -5.81 9.74
CA VAL A 47 -0.92 -5.70 8.29
C VAL A 47 -2.42 -5.67 7.96
N MET A 48 -3.25 -6.47 8.64
CA MET A 48 -4.69 -6.47 8.39
C MET A 48 -5.36 -5.13 8.71
N TRP A 49 -4.87 -4.38 9.69
CA TRP A 49 -5.36 -3.01 9.93
C TRP A 49 -5.09 -2.08 8.75
N VAL A 50 -3.96 -2.22 8.08
CA VAL A 50 -3.66 -1.48 6.84
C VAL A 50 -4.64 -1.88 5.74
N VAL A 51 -4.88 -3.17 5.53
CA VAL A 51 -5.86 -3.66 4.53
C VAL A 51 -7.25 -3.07 4.78
N ILE A 52 -7.72 -3.08 6.04
CA ILE A 52 -9.06 -2.61 6.40
C ILE A 52 -9.19 -1.11 6.17
N ILE A 53 -8.21 -0.32 6.64
CA ILE A 53 -8.25 1.13 6.54
C ILE A 53 -8.03 1.58 5.09
N GLY A 54 -7.13 0.92 4.36
CA GLY A 54 -6.93 1.12 2.92
C GLY A 54 -8.22 0.94 2.14
N ILE A 55 -8.87 -0.22 2.26
CA ILE A 55 -10.16 -0.47 1.58
C ILE A 55 -11.22 0.55 2.00
N ALA A 56 -11.28 0.93 3.28
CA ALA A 56 -12.22 1.95 3.75
C ALA A 56 -11.94 3.32 3.13
N TRP A 57 -10.67 3.69 2.93
CA TRP A 57 -10.26 4.92 2.27
C TRP A 57 -10.68 4.92 0.79
N GLU A 58 -10.44 3.83 0.07
CA GLU A 58 -10.83 3.70 -1.35
C GLU A 58 -12.35 3.80 -1.56
N ILE A 59 -13.12 3.23 -0.63
CA ILE A 59 -14.58 3.38 -0.61
C ILE A 59 -14.96 4.85 -0.35
N PHE A 60 -14.29 5.51 0.59
CA PHE A 60 -14.50 6.92 0.88
C PHE A 60 -14.23 7.79 -0.37
N GLU A 61 -13.12 7.59 -1.07
CA GLU A 61 -12.80 8.33 -2.30
C GLU A 61 -13.87 8.16 -3.38
N TYR A 62 -14.34 6.92 -3.57
CA TYR A 62 -15.36 6.62 -4.57
C TYR A 62 -16.68 7.37 -4.31
N PHE A 63 -17.12 7.43 -3.06
CA PHE A 63 -18.42 8.01 -2.69
C PHE A 63 -18.39 9.49 -2.31
N VAL A 64 -17.27 9.98 -1.75
CA VAL A 64 -17.19 11.30 -1.13
C VAL A 64 -16.34 12.27 -1.94
N GLU A 65 -15.20 11.84 -2.46
CA GLU A 65 -14.30 12.72 -3.23
C GLU A 65 -14.64 12.79 -4.72
N GLY A 66 -15.46 11.86 -5.21
CA GLY A 66 -15.97 11.89 -6.58
C GLY A 66 -14.93 11.40 -7.60
N THR A 67 -15.07 10.14 -8.01
CA THR A 67 -14.15 9.47 -8.96
C THR A 67 -13.88 10.24 -10.26
N ALA A 68 -14.87 10.97 -10.78
CA ALA A 68 -14.74 11.74 -12.01
C ALA A 68 -13.96 13.06 -11.81
N GLU A 69 -13.98 13.62 -10.61
CA GLU A 69 -13.33 14.89 -10.26
C GLU A 69 -11.85 14.66 -9.92
N THR A 70 -11.55 13.58 -9.19
CA THR A 70 -10.17 13.24 -8.78
C THR A 70 -9.41 12.46 -9.86
N TYR A 71 -10.04 11.46 -10.48
CA TYR A 71 -9.35 10.51 -11.38
C TYR A 71 -9.83 10.56 -12.83
N GLY A 72 -10.85 11.37 -13.14
CA GLY A 72 -11.42 11.55 -14.48
C GLY A 72 -12.25 10.37 -14.99
N THR A 73 -11.85 9.12 -14.70
CA THR A 73 -12.59 7.91 -15.08
C THR A 73 -12.53 6.84 -13.99
N VAL A 74 -13.58 6.02 -13.90
CA VAL A 74 -13.63 4.85 -12.99
C VAL A 74 -12.49 3.88 -13.26
N LYS A 75 -12.07 3.71 -14.53
CA LYS A 75 -10.96 2.84 -14.89
C LYS A 75 -9.63 3.32 -14.30
N ARG A 76 -9.39 4.64 -14.33
CA ARG A 76 -8.16 5.25 -13.81
C ARG A 76 -8.11 5.15 -12.29
N TRP A 77 -9.22 5.45 -11.62
CA TRP A 77 -9.39 5.20 -10.18
C TRP A 77 -9.12 3.74 -9.82
N ALA A 78 -9.76 2.78 -10.48
CA ALA A 78 -9.56 1.36 -10.14
C ALA A 78 -8.10 0.89 -10.30
N ILE A 79 -7.35 1.45 -11.26
CA ILE A 79 -5.91 1.17 -11.42
C ILE A 79 -5.10 1.79 -10.28
N ASN A 80 -5.44 3.02 -9.88
CA ASN A 80 -4.80 3.74 -8.79
C ASN A 80 -5.09 3.06 -7.44
N THR A 81 -6.36 2.82 -7.09
CA THR A 81 -6.80 2.01 -5.94
C THR A 81 -6.07 0.68 -5.83
N ALA A 82 -5.98 -0.06 -6.93
CA ALA A 82 -5.28 -1.35 -6.92
C ALA A 82 -3.78 -1.19 -6.63
N SER A 83 -3.18 -0.10 -7.12
CA SER A 83 -1.77 0.21 -6.91
C SER A 83 -1.50 0.66 -5.48
N ASP A 84 -2.37 1.51 -4.92
CA ASP A 84 -2.26 2.05 -3.57
C ASP A 84 -2.39 0.94 -2.53
N LEU A 85 -3.44 0.11 -2.63
CA LEU A 85 -3.60 -1.09 -1.79
C LEU A 85 -2.39 -2.02 -1.92
N PHE A 86 -1.87 -2.24 -3.12
CA PHE A 86 -0.71 -3.12 -3.32
C PHE A 86 0.53 -2.59 -2.61
N VAL A 87 0.86 -1.30 -2.78
CA VAL A 87 2.10 -0.75 -2.22
C VAL A 87 2.03 -0.58 -0.70
N GLU A 88 0.88 -0.18 -0.15
CA GLU A 88 0.75 0.04 1.29
C GLU A 88 0.73 -1.29 2.05
N ILE A 89 0.00 -2.30 1.54
CA ILE A 89 -0.05 -3.64 2.14
C ILE A 89 1.32 -4.30 2.00
N GLY A 90 1.95 -4.20 0.82
CA GLY A 90 3.27 -4.75 0.57
C GLY A 90 4.35 -4.13 1.46
N ALA A 91 4.32 -2.81 1.65
CA ALA A 91 5.24 -2.11 2.54
C ALA A 91 5.02 -2.50 4.02
N ALA A 92 3.76 -2.54 4.46
CA ALA A 92 3.41 -2.98 5.82
C ALA A 92 3.85 -4.43 6.07
N TRP A 93 3.62 -5.33 5.11
CA TRP A 93 4.07 -6.71 5.18
C TRP A 93 5.59 -6.81 5.28
N TRP A 94 6.33 -6.09 4.43
CA TRP A 94 7.78 -6.06 4.47
C TRP A 94 8.33 -5.60 5.82
N MET A 95 7.69 -4.60 6.45
CA MET A 95 8.10 -4.06 7.75
C MET A 95 8.01 -5.08 8.89
N VAL A 96 7.06 -6.03 8.81
CA VAL A 96 6.86 -7.05 9.86
C VAL A 96 7.64 -8.34 9.61
N LEU A 97 8.35 -8.46 8.48
CA LEU A 97 9.19 -9.63 8.24
C LEU A 97 10.33 -9.70 9.26
N PRO A 98 10.69 -10.92 9.72
CA PRO A 98 11.83 -11.10 10.60
C PRO A 98 13.10 -10.52 9.98
N THR A 99 13.85 -9.74 10.77
CA THR A 99 15.20 -9.31 10.40
C THR A 99 16.21 -10.35 10.90
N GLY A 100 17.41 -10.37 10.32
CA GLY A 100 18.38 -11.46 10.50
C GLY A 100 18.68 -11.88 11.94
N THR A 101 18.56 -10.98 12.93
CA THR A 101 18.74 -11.29 14.35
C THR A 101 17.59 -12.08 14.97
N GLU A 102 16.36 -11.87 14.51
CA GLU A 102 15.16 -12.57 15.00
C GLU A 102 15.02 -13.97 14.36
N VAL A 103 15.51 -14.15 13.12
CA VAL A 103 15.65 -15.48 12.50
C VAL A 103 16.65 -16.35 13.27
N VAL A 104 17.79 -15.77 13.68
CA VAL A 104 18.81 -16.49 14.47
C VAL A 104 18.28 -16.89 15.84
N LYS A 105 17.52 -16.02 16.53
CA LYS A 105 16.86 -16.39 17.80
C LYS A 105 15.85 -17.53 17.63
N ALA A 106 15.05 -17.51 16.57
CA ALA A 106 14.10 -18.59 16.29
C ALA A 106 14.81 -19.92 15.95
N CYS A 107 15.93 -19.89 15.25
CA CYS A 107 16.73 -21.08 14.92
C CYS A 107 17.56 -21.62 16.09
N CYS A 108 17.94 -20.78 17.06
CA CYS A 108 18.82 -21.15 18.18
C CYS A 108 18.09 -21.31 19.52
N ALA A 109 16.75 -21.18 19.55
CA ALA A 109 15.92 -21.43 20.73
C ALA A 109 15.38 -22.88 20.80
N GLY A 110 15.91 -23.79 19.97
CA GLY A 110 15.61 -25.22 19.96
C GLY A 110 16.68 -26.05 20.66
#